data_AF-A0A8B6ENW5-F1
#
_entry.id   AF-A0A8B6ENW5-F1
#
_cell.length_a   1.000
_cell.length_b   1.000
_cell.length_c   1.000
_cell.angle_alpha   90.00
_cell.angle_beta   90.00
_cell.angle_gamma   90.00
#
_symmetry.space_group_name_H-M   'P 1'
#
loop_
_entity.id
_entity.type
_entity.pdbx_description
1 polymer ?
#
loop_
_entity_poly.entity_id
_entity_poly.type
_entity_poly.pdbx_seq_one_letter_code
_entity_poly.pdbx_strand_id
1 'polypeptide(L)'
;MLKHVCQVGGIGGNGVGPSPVAFTATLPLGNTPVSVGNRVKYNQVHCVTGNPPVYNLGTGIFTVPTGRAGVYSVSVSMMSGFQSSHLTMRKNGVVLVWLFTSNDYNMASQTVNVNLAEGDLIFVQMNSGSSLFSVYNTFSAVKVA
;
A
#
# COMPACT_ATOMS: atom_id res chain seq x y z
N MET A 1 -23.33 0.93 5.81
CA MET A 1 -21.93 0.65 5.47
C MET A 1 -21.76 0.91 3.98
N LEU A 2 -21.14 2.04 3.62
CA LEU A 2 -21.00 2.46 2.21
C LEU A 2 -19.97 1.54 1.52
N LYS A 3 -20.40 0.71 0.56
CA LYS A 3 -19.45 0.02 -0.34
C LYS A 3 -18.88 1.06 -1.30
N HIS A 4 -17.67 1.53 -1.05
CA HIS A 4 -16.93 2.30 -2.05
C HIS A 4 -16.63 1.36 -3.22
N VAL A 5 -17.19 1.65 -4.40
CA VAL A 5 -16.85 0.94 -5.62
C VAL A 5 -15.45 1.41 -6.03
N CYS A 6 -14.52 0.48 -6.12
CA CYS A 6 -13.17 0.69 -6.61
C CYS A 6 -13.22 0.97 -8.13
N GLN A 7 -13.63 2.18 -8.51
CA GLN A 7 -13.63 2.63 -9.91
C GLN A 7 -12.24 3.17 -10.26
N VAL A 8 -11.40 2.31 -10.81
CA VAL A 8 -10.22 2.77 -11.55
C VAL A 8 -10.74 3.14 -12.94
N GLY A 9 -10.65 4.41 -13.31
CA GLY A 9 -11.20 4.92 -14.56
C GLY A 9 -10.68 4.12 -15.77
N GLY A 10 -11.53 3.24 -16.29
CA GLY A 10 -11.38 2.72 -17.64
C GLY A 10 -11.91 3.78 -18.59
N ILE A 11 -11.10 4.18 -19.57
CA ILE A 11 -11.56 5.03 -20.67
C ILE A 11 -12.76 4.31 -21.31
N GLY A 12 -13.90 5.01 -21.32
CA GLY A 12 -15.18 4.46 -21.77
C GLY A 12 -15.06 3.84 -23.16
N GLY A 13 -15.44 2.57 -23.24
CA GLY A 13 -15.62 1.83 -24.46
C GLY A 13 -16.19 0.48 -24.10
N ASN A 14 -17.37 0.15 -24.64
CA ASN A 14 -17.89 -1.21 -24.62
C ASN A 14 -16.87 -2.14 -25.30
N GLY A 15 -15.95 -2.72 -24.54
CA GLY A 15 -14.84 -3.48 -25.09
C GLY A 15 -14.01 -4.12 -23.98
N VAL A 16 -13.67 -5.38 -24.19
CA VAL A 16 -12.93 -6.29 -23.30
C VAL A 16 -11.52 -5.77 -23.03
N GLY A 17 -11.41 -4.72 -22.19
CA GLY A 17 -10.15 -4.27 -21.62
C GLY A 17 -9.78 -5.11 -20.39
N PRO A 18 -8.49 -5.36 -20.12
CA PRO A 18 -8.13 -6.23 -19.02
C PRO A 18 -8.41 -5.47 -17.70
N SER A 19 -9.23 -6.04 -16.80
CA SER A 19 -9.67 -5.46 -15.51
C SER A 19 -8.60 -4.63 -14.78
N PRO A 20 -8.90 -3.43 -14.27
CA PRO A 20 -7.90 -2.58 -13.66
C PRO A 20 -7.23 -3.23 -12.44
N VAL A 21 -5.96 -2.91 -12.19
CA VAL A 21 -5.22 -3.36 -11.00
C VAL A 21 -5.00 -2.18 -10.06
N ALA A 22 -5.68 -2.18 -8.92
CA ALA A 22 -5.48 -1.19 -7.87
C ALA A 22 -5.85 -1.73 -6.49
N PHE A 23 -5.26 -1.12 -5.46
CA PHE A 23 -5.78 -1.20 -4.11
C PHE A 23 -5.49 0.09 -3.33
N THR A 24 -6.25 0.31 -2.27
CA THR A 24 -5.98 1.34 -1.26
C THR A 24 -6.48 0.81 0.08
N ALA A 25 -5.60 0.82 1.08
CA ALA A 25 -5.91 0.39 2.42
C ALA A 25 -5.26 1.31 3.46
N THR A 26 -5.89 1.42 4.63
CA THR A 26 -5.37 2.14 5.79
C THR A 26 -5.19 1.21 6.99
N LEU A 27 -4.52 1.71 8.02
CA LEU A 27 -4.60 1.11 9.36
C LEU A 27 -6.01 1.32 9.97
N PRO A 28 -6.41 0.50 10.96
CA PRO A 28 -7.64 0.71 11.70
C PRO A 28 -7.56 1.96 12.59
N LEU A 29 -8.71 2.43 13.07
CA LEU A 29 -8.75 3.53 14.03
C LEU A 29 -7.97 3.15 15.31
N GLY A 30 -7.17 4.10 15.80
CA GLY A 30 -6.36 3.93 17.01
C GLY A 30 -4.88 3.61 16.74
N ASN A 31 -4.16 3.21 17.79
CA ASN A 31 -2.75 2.85 17.69
C ASN A 31 -2.60 1.41 17.22
N THR A 32 -1.86 1.21 16.11
CA THR A 32 -1.48 -0.13 15.66
C THR A 32 -0.03 -0.40 16.05
N PRO A 33 0.23 -1.29 17.02
CA PRO A 33 1.58 -1.71 17.33
C PRO A 33 2.13 -2.57 16.18
N VAL A 34 3.33 -2.24 15.71
CA VAL A 34 4.04 -3.04 14.70
C VAL A 34 5.47 -3.23 15.17
N SER A 35 5.90 -4.47 15.37
CA SER A 35 7.28 -4.77 15.75
C SER A 35 8.24 -4.42 14.61
N VAL A 36 9.43 -3.92 14.95
CA VAL A 36 10.52 -3.73 14.00
C VAL A 36 10.83 -5.05 13.27
N GLY A 37 11.04 -4.98 11.97
CA GLY A 37 11.24 -6.13 11.09
C GLY A 37 9.95 -6.71 10.51
N ASN A 38 8.78 -6.43 11.11
CA ASN A 38 7.50 -6.93 10.61
C ASN A 38 6.88 -6.02 9.56
N ARG A 39 6.08 -6.64 8.70
CA ARG A 39 5.26 -5.96 7.69
C ARG A 39 4.12 -5.21 8.36
N VAL A 40 3.84 -4.01 7.88
CA VAL A 40 2.67 -3.24 8.29
C VAL A 40 1.45 -3.81 7.56
N LYS A 41 0.42 -4.19 8.32
CA LYS A 41 -0.82 -4.78 7.79
C LYS A 41 -1.92 -3.72 7.74
N TYR A 42 -2.04 -3.02 6.61
CA TYR A 42 -3.15 -2.11 6.37
C TYR A 42 -4.39 -2.93 6.10
N ASN A 43 -5.27 -3.09 7.10
CA ASN A 43 -6.38 -4.04 7.07
C ASN A 43 -7.76 -3.37 6.94
N GLN A 44 -7.81 -2.04 6.78
CA GLN A 44 -9.01 -1.30 6.38
C GLN A 44 -8.97 -1.04 4.89
N VAL A 45 -9.64 -1.87 4.08
CA VAL A 45 -9.66 -1.74 2.62
C VAL A 45 -10.73 -0.75 2.17
N HIS A 46 -10.32 0.20 1.34
CA HIS A 46 -11.23 1.13 0.67
C HIS A 46 -11.47 0.74 -0.79
N CYS A 47 -10.46 0.11 -1.42
CA CYS A 47 -10.47 -0.29 -2.82
C CYS A 47 -9.52 -1.48 -2.96
N VAL A 48 -9.96 -2.54 -3.64
CA VAL A 48 -9.11 -3.63 -4.08
C VAL A 48 -9.73 -4.26 -5.33
N THR A 49 -8.93 -4.47 -6.36
CA THR A 49 -9.34 -5.17 -7.57
C THR A 49 -8.66 -6.54 -7.69
N GLY A 50 -8.95 -7.25 -8.78
CA GLY A 50 -8.41 -8.57 -9.06
C GLY A 50 -9.27 -9.72 -8.51
N ASN A 51 -9.15 -10.88 -9.15
CA ASN A 51 -9.67 -12.14 -8.63
C ASN A 51 -8.60 -13.23 -8.86
N PRO A 52 -7.87 -13.68 -7.82
CA PRO A 52 -7.98 -13.28 -6.41
C PRO A 52 -7.57 -11.80 -6.17
N PRO A 53 -7.94 -11.22 -5.01
CA PRO A 53 -7.59 -9.83 -4.67
C PRO A 53 -6.08 -9.59 -4.74
N VAL A 54 -5.68 -8.47 -5.33
CA VAL A 54 -4.25 -8.15 -5.53
C VAL A 54 -3.50 -7.77 -4.26
N TYR A 55 -4.21 -7.53 -3.16
CA TYR A 55 -3.65 -7.16 -1.87
C TYR A 55 -4.18 -8.08 -0.77
N ASN A 56 -3.26 -8.65 0.02
CA ASN A 56 -3.57 -9.57 1.09
C ASN A 56 -3.51 -8.87 2.46
N LEU A 57 -4.65 -8.78 3.12
CA LEU A 57 -4.83 -8.10 4.41
C LEU A 57 -4.14 -8.81 5.58
N GLY A 58 -4.02 -10.13 5.50
CA GLY A 58 -3.36 -10.93 6.54
C GLY A 58 -1.84 -10.76 6.53
N THR A 59 -1.26 -10.41 5.37
CA THR A 59 0.19 -10.29 5.18
C THR A 59 0.69 -8.86 4.93
N GLY A 60 -0.18 -7.95 4.51
CA GLY A 60 0.19 -6.58 4.12
C GLY A 60 0.89 -6.49 2.76
N ILE A 61 0.71 -7.48 1.89
CA ILE A 61 1.45 -7.61 0.63
C ILE A 61 0.53 -7.33 -0.56
N PHE A 62 0.99 -6.47 -1.46
CA PHE A 62 0.49 -6.36 -2.81
C PHE A 62 1.29 -7.30 -3.73
N THR A 63 0.59 -8.08 -4.55
CA THR A 63 1.18 -9.01 -5.52
C THR A 63 0.70 -8.65 -6.92
N VAL A 64 1.63 -8.49 -7.85
CA VAL A 64 1.29 -8.25 -9.26
C VAL A 64 0.63 -9.50 -9.85
N PRO A 65 -0.63 -9.42 -10.33
CA PRO A 65 -1.32 -10.59 -10.86
C PRO A 65 -0.75 -11.09 -12.19
N THR A 66 -1.13 -12.32 -12.54
CA THR A 66 -0.77 -12.92 -13.83
C THR A 66 -1.23 -12.10 -15.02
N GLY A 67 -0.32 -11.89 -15.97
CA GLY A 67 -0.56 -11.09 -17.18
C GLY A 67 -0.68 -9.58 -16.92
N ARG A 68 -0.29 -9.09 -15.74
CA ARG A 68 -0.45 -7.67 -15.35
C ARG A 68 0.86 -6.91 -15.12
N ALA A 69 1.98 -7.44 -15.59
CA ALA A 69 3.25 -6.71 -15.58
C ALA A 69 3.11 -5.30 -16.21
N GLY A 70 3.90 -4.35 -15.72
CA GLY A 70 3.90 -2.97 -16.21
C GLY A 70 4.34 -1.98 -15.15
N VAL A 71 4.05 -0.70 -15.38
CA VAL A 71 4.40 0.37 -14.46
C VAL A 71 3.27 0.58 -13.46
N TYR A 72 3.65 0.62 -12.20
CA TYR A 72 2.74 0.86 -11.08
C TYR A 72 3.14 2.15 -10.36
N SER A 73 2.15 2.99 -10.07
CA SER A 73 2.28 4.07 -9.09
C SER A 73 1.95 3.48 -7.72
N VAL A 74 2.94 3.46 -6.82
CA VAL A 74 2.80 2.94 -5.46
C VAL A 74 3.02 4.08 -4.48
N SER A 75 2.06 4.28 -3.58
CA SER A 75 2.09 5.35 -2.60
C SER A 75 1.98 4.79 -1.19
N VAL A 76 2.73 5.40 -0.27
CA VAL A 76 2.58 5.16 1.15
C VAL A 76 2.62 6.50 1.88
N SER A 77 1.70 6.69 2.81
CA SER A 77 1.74 7.76 3.80
C SER A 77 1.85 7.16 5.19
N MET A 78 2.50 7.89 6.07
CA MET A 78 2.58 7.54 7.48
C MET A 78 2.45 8.75 8.36
N MET A 79 1.84 8.51 9.51
CA MET A 79 1.84 9.42 10.65
C MET A 79 2.34 8.62 11.86
N SER A 80 3.44 9.07 12.46
CA SER A 80 3.91 8.55 13.73
C SER A 80 2.97 8.96 14.86
N GLY A 81 2.92 8.16 15.91
CA GLY A 81 2.35 8.59 17.19
C GLY A 81 3.36 9.43 18.00
N PHE A 82 3.59 9.01 19.24
CA PHE A 82 4.44 9.71 20.20
C PHE A 82 5.96 9.45 20.04
N GLN A 83 6.37 8.73 19.00
CA GLN A 83 7.77 8.35 18.77
C GLN A 83 8.12 8.49 17.30
N SER A 84 9.37 8.88 17.02
CA SER A 84 9.91 8.84 15.66
C SER A 84 9.83 7.42 15.09
N SER A 85 9.44 7.31 13.81
CA SER A 85 9.25 6.02 13.15
C SER A 85 9.89 6.02 11.78
N HIS A 86 10.42 4.86 11.38
CA HIS A 86 10.92 4.63 10.04
C HIS A 86 10.18 3.47 9.41
N LEU A 87 9.60 3.72 8.23
CA LEU A 87 9.05 2.69 7.37
C LEU A 87 9.92 2.54 6.12
N THR A 88 9.94 1.31 5.59
CA THR A 88 10.50 1.05 4.27
C THR A 88 9.44 0.47 3.35
N MET A 89 9.28 1.03 2.17
CA MET A 89 8.56 0.37 1.07
C MET A 89 9.55 -0.55 0.36
N ARG A 90 9.17 -1.81 0.15
CA ARG A 90 10.06 -2.84 -0.38
C ARG A 90 9.45 -3.55 -1.58
N LYS A 91 10.29 -3.86 -2.57
CA LYS A 91 10.01 -4.76 -3.70
C LYS A 91 10.81 -6.04 -3.52
N ASN A 92 10.15 -7.19 -3.41
CA ASN A 92 10.78 -8.50 -3.23
C ASN A 92 11.87 -8.51 -2.12
N GLY A 93 11.65 -7.73 -1.05
CA GLY A 93 12.61 -7.57 0.06
C GLY A 93 13.65 -6.46 -0.11
N VAL A 94 13.86 -5.93 -1.32
CA VAL A 94 14.76 -4.80 -1.60
C VAL A 94 14.06 -3.48 -1.29
N VAL A 95 14.72 -2.57 -0.59
CA VAL A 95 14.15 -1.26 -0.24
C VAL A 95 14.05 -0.37 -1.47
N LEU A 96 12.86 0.18 -1.72
CA LEU A 96 12.60 1.21 -2.72
C LEU A 96 12.60 2.61 -2.11
N VAL A 97 12.00 2.75 -0.93
CA VAL A 97 11.79 4.03 -0.27
C VAL A 97 12.03 3.89 1.23
N TRP A 98 12.64 4.92 1.81
CA TRP A 98 12.67 5.17 3.24
C TRP A 98 11.70 6.31 3.58
N LEU A 99 10.81 6.09 4.55
CA LEU A 99 9.99 7.13 5.13
C LEU A 99 10.45 7.36 6.56
N PHE A 100 10.55 8.64 6.94
CA PHE A 100 10.87 9.08 8.29
C PHE A 100 9.84 10.10 8.77
N THR A 101 9.36 9.92 9.98
CA THR A 101 8.64 10.95 10.72
C THR A 101 9.26 11.06 12.10
N SER A 102 9.36 12.29 12.62
CA SER A 102 9.71 12.52 14.02
C SER A 102 8.50 12.29 14.93
N ASN A 103 8.58 12.66 16.20
CA ASN A 103 7.43 12.73 17.10
C ASN A 103 6.42 13.82 16.69
N ASP A 104 5.30 13.89 17.42
CA ASP A 104 4.27 14.93 17.35
C ASP A 104 3.35 14.87 16.12
N TYR A 105 2.92 13.66 15.74
CA TYR A 105 1.94 13.45 14.66
C TYR A 105 2.39 13.98 13.29
N ASN A 106 3.71 14.09 13.08
CA ASN A 106 4.26 14.46 11.79
C ASN A 106 3.95 13.41 10.73
N MET A 107 3.75 13.89 9.51
CA MET A 107 3.40 13.06 8.35
C MET A 107 4.56 13.00 7.36
N ALA A 108 4.78 11.81 6.81
CA ALA A 108 5.62 11.61 5.65
C ALA A 108 4.84 10.83 4.60
N SER A 109 5.08 11.12 3.33
CA SER A 109 4.51 10.37 2.23
C SER A 109 5.48 10.28 1.09
N GLN A 110 5.41 9.17 0.36
CA GLN A 110 6.17 8.98 -0.86
C GLN A 110 5.32 8.25 -1.88
N THR A 111 5.44 8.66 -3.14
CA THR A 111 4.96 7.91 -4.30
C THR A 111 6.13 7.57 -5.20
N VAL A 112 6.16 6.34 -5.72
CA VAL A 112 7.14 5.89 -6.73
C VAL A 112 6.42 5.24 -7.89
N ASN A 113 6.91 5.52 -9.10
CA ASN A 113 6.52 4.79 -10.30
C ASN A 113 7.57 3.71 -10.54
N VAL A 114 7.16 2.45 -10.52
CA VAL A 114 8.08 1.30 -10.59
C VAL A 114 7.58 0.28 -11.61
N ASN A 115 8.48 -0.22 -12.46
CA ASN A 115 8.17 -1.34 -13.33
C ASN A 115 8.16 -2.64 -12.53
N LEU A 116 7.03 -3.34 -12.55
CA LEU A 116 6.82 -4.59 -11.84
C LEU A 116 6.51 -5.72 -12.82
N ALA A 117 7.18 -6.85 -12.62
CA ALA A 117 6.90 -8.09 -13.29
C ALA A 117 5.74 -8.82 -12.60
N GLU A 118 5.17 -9.79 -13.30
CA GLU A 118 4.22 -10.73 -12.71
C GLU A 118 4.84 -11.41 -11.47
N GLY A 119 4.06 -11.50 -10.39
CA GLY A 119 4.49 -12.12 -9.12
C GLY A 119 5.35 -11.22 -8.23
N ASP A 120 5.77 -10.04 -8.70
CA ASP A 120 6.48 -9.08 -7.84
C ASP A 120 5.63 -8.70 -6.61
N LEU A 121 6.30 -8.61 -5.47
CA LEU A 121 5.70 -8.32 -4.17
C LEU A 121 6.09 -6.92 -3.72
N ILE A 122 5.10 -6.09 -3.37
CA ILE A 122 5.32 -4.80 -2.72
C ILE A 122 4.70 -4.81 -1.33
N PHE A 123 5.45 -4.36 -0.34
CA PHE A 123 4.97 -4.25 1.04
C PHE A 123 5.69 -3.14 1.80
N VAL A 124 5.11 -2.75 2.92
CA VAL A 124 5.71 -1.79 3.85
C VAL A 124 6.19 -2.53 5.10
N GLN A 125 7.38 -2.19 5.58
CA GLN A 125 7.98 -2.81 6.75
C GLN A 125 8.40 -1.76 7.77
N MET A 126 8.12 -2.04 9.05
CA MET A 126 8.61 -1.24 10.17
C MET A 126 10.13 -1.45 10.33
N ASN A 127 10.90 -0.36 10.31
CA ASN A 127 12.35 -0.39 10.45
C ASN A 127 12.84 0.16 11.80
N SER A 128 12.14 1.13 12.38
CA SER A 128 12.33 1.58 13.76
C SER A 128 11.09 2.33 14.26
N GLY A 129 10.99 2.50 15.57
CA GLY A 129 9.74 2.90 16.22
C GLY A 129 8.83 1.70 16.46
N SER A 130 7.63 1.96 17.00
CA SER A 130 6.70 0.89 17.39
C SER A 130 5.22 1.27 17.28
N SER A 131 4.91 2.49 16.83
CA SER A 131 3.53 2.99 16.83
C SER A 131 3.23 3.85 15.59
N LEU A 132 2.30 3.35 14.78
CA LEU A 132 1.70 4.10 13.68
C LEU A 132 0.29 4.56 14.09
N PHE A 133 -0.03 5.82 13.80
CA PHE A 133 -1.28 6.43 14.22
C PHE A 133 -2.39 6.28 13.18
N SER A 134 -3.34 5.39 13.46
CA SER A 134 -4.68 5.39 12.86
C SER A 134 -4.74 5.43 11.32
N VAL A 135 -5.88 5.84 10.78
CA VAL A 135 -6.22 5.94 9.35
C VAL A 135 -5.31 6.86 8.53
N TYR A 136 -4.44 7.64 9.17
CA TYR A 136 -3.47 8.53 8.50
C TYR A 136 -2.30 7.76 7.87
N ASN A 137 -2.19 6.47 8.17
CA ASN A 137 -1.25 5.57 7.51
C ASN A 137 -1.98 4.85 6.37
N THR A 138 -1.64 5.22 5.12
CA THR A 138 -2.26 4.68 3.90
C THR A 138 -1.22 3.97 3.05
N PHE A 139 -1.62 2.87 2.42
CA PHE A 139 -0.84 2.18 1.39
C PHE A 139 -1.73 1.91 0.18
N SER A 140 -1.25 2.27 -1.00
CA SER A 140 -1.98 2.10 -2.25
C SER A 140 -1.06 1.78 -3.41
N ALA A 141 -1.62 1.13 -4.43
CA ALA A 141 -0.99 0.99 -5.72
C ALA A 141 -2.04 0.99 -6.83
N VAL A 142 -1.64 1.44 -8.01
CA VAL A 142 -2.43 1.35 -9.25
C VAL A 142 -1.50 1.12 -10.43
N LYS A 143 -1.90 0.26 -11.38
CA LYS A 143 -1.19 0.11 -12.65
C LYS A 143 -1.47 1.33 -13.53
N VAL A 144 -0.41 1.99 -14.01
CA VAL A 144 -0.48 3.23 -14.79
C VAL A 144 0.03 3.08 -16.23
N ALA A 145 0.80 2.03 -16.54
CA ALA A 145 1.19 1.65 -17.91
C ALA A 145 1.35 0.13 -18.02
#